data_AF-A0A811QAG5-F1
#
_entry.id   AF-A0A811QAG5-F1
#
_cell.length_a   1.000
_cell.length_b   1.000
_cell.length_c   1.000
_cell.angle_alpha   90.00
_cell.angle_beta   90.00
_cell.angle_gamma   90.00
#
_symmetry.space_group_name_H-M   'P 1'
#
loop_
_entity.id
_entity.type
_entity.pdbx_description
1 polymer ?
#
loop_
_entity_poly.entity_id
_entity_poly.type
_entity_poly.pdbx_seq_one_letter_code
_entity_poly.pdbx_strand_id
1 'polypeptide(L)'
;MVLLALPLIIPACSSCSHVDTDGPNPASPLNHDDPHKPLLISNNHQMESNAMVQKPMEHQTQGNCCGTIVGKGHLAALGEEHSAKKLIRCVDFWLYYTAYFCGATVGLVYSNNLGQIAQSLQQQSQLTMLLAVYSSCSFFGRLLSALPDILHRKVSLARTGWLAAALVPMPMAFFLMWNQQDAITLVAGTALVGLSSGFIFAAAVSVTSELFGPNSVGVNHNILITNIPLGSFLYGQIAAMVYDGNGQKITVMDNSTGIVDTMIVCMGMKCYSTTFFLWACITFLGLASSIVLFIRTKPAYGAAASRSSCKHLHQVSS
;
A
#
# COMPACT_ATOMS: atom_id res chain seq x y z
N MET A 1 16.98 -15.02 4.36
CA MET A 1 17.12 -13.77 5.15
C MET A 1 17.72 -12.62 4.35
N VAL A 2 18.83 -12.79 3.61
CA VAL A 2 19.46 -11.70 2.81
C VAL A 2 18.55 -11.18 1.68
N LEU A 3 17.77 -12.05 1.02
CA LEU A 3 16.82 -11.69 -0.04
C LEU A 3 15.64 -10.80 0.42
N LEU A 4 15.29 -10.82 1.72
CA LEU A 4 14.19 -10.01 2.28
C LEU A 4 14.64 -8.60 2.68
N ALA A 5 15.94 -8.36 2.82
CA ALA A 5 16.51 -7.05 3.16
C ALA A 5 16.82 -6.20 1.93
N LEU A 6 16.91 -6.79 0.73
CA LEU A 6 17.16 -6.09 -0.52
C LEU A 6 16.21 -4.90 -0.81
N PRO A 7 14.89 -4.99 -0.54
CA PRO A 7 13.98 -3.85 -0.70
C PRO A 7 14.23 -2.69 0.29
N LEU A 8 14.89 -2.96 1.43
CA LEU A 8 15.25 -1.98 2.44
C LEU A 8 16.65 -1.36 2.21
N ILE A 9 17.51 -2.04 1.43
CA ILE A 9 18.87 -1.58 1.13
C ILE A 9 18.87 -0.53 0.02
N ILE A 10 17.93 -0.59 -0.94
CA ILE A 10 17.86 0.37 -2.06
C ILE A 10 17.60 1.82 -1.59
N PRO A 11 16.68 2.10 -0.64
CA PRO A 11 16.52 3.44 -0.07
C PRO A 11 17.71 3.90 0.80
N ALA A 12 18.45 2.96 1.39
CA ALA A 12 19.60 3.25 2.24
C ALA A 12 20.84 3.62 1.40
N CYS A 13 21.11 2.91 0.30
CA CYS A 13 22.24 3.18 -0.58
C CYS A 13 22.09 4.51 -1.34
N SER A 14 20.87 4.93 -1.72
CA SER A 14 20.68 6.24 -2.36
C SER A 14 20.86 7.44 -1.39
N SER A 15 20.85 7.19 -0.08
CA SER A 15 21.10 8.21 0.95
C SER A 15 22.60 8.40 1.24
N CYS A 16 23.44 7.44 0.87
CA CYS A 16 24.88 7.49 1.12
C CYS A 16 25.69 8.12 -0.02
N SER A 17 25.12 8.25 -1.23
CA SER A 17 25.84 8.76 -2.40
C SER A 17 25.66 10.26 -2.67
N HIS A 18 24.94 11.00 -1.82
CA HIS A 18 24.67 12.44 -2.03
C HIS A 18 25.31 13.37 -0.99
N VAL A 19 26.37 12.91 -0.32
CA VAL A 19 27.21 13.75 0.53
C VAL A 19 28.66 13.50 0.12
N ASP A 20 29.36 14.59 -0.19
CA ASP A 20 30.76 14.74 -0.58
C ASP A 20 31.09 14.59 -2.07
N THR A 21 31.10 15.72 -2.79
CA THR A 21 32.35 16.34 -3.30
C THR A 21 32.04 17.68 -4.00
N ASP A 22 32.30 18.78 -3.29
CA ASP A 22 32.54 20.10 -3.89
C ASP A 22 34.06 20.22 -4.15
N GLY A 23 34.46 20.51 -5.39
CA GLY A 23 35.86 20.81 -5.75
C GLY A 23 36.11 20.81 -7.27
N PRO A 24 36.95 21.72 -7.82
CA PRO A 24 36.70 22.40 -9.09
C PRO A 24 37.23 21.68 -10.35
N ASN A 25 36.61 22.00 -11.49
CA ASN A 25 37.03 21.65 -12.85
C ASN A 25 38.50 21.99 -13.16
N PRO A 26 39.12 21.23 -14.09
CA PRO A 26 39.77 21.87 -15.22
C PRO A 26 39.32 21.29 -16.57
N ALA A 27 39.26 22.19 -17.56
CA ALA A 27 38.93 21.93 -18.94
C ALA A 27 40.01 21.14 -19.68
N SER A 28 39.61 20.29 -20.63
CA SER A 28 40.02 20.29 -22.07
C SER A 28 39.68 18.96 -22.78
N PRO A 29 39.57 18.97 -24.13
CA PRO A 29 38.59 18.17 -24.88
C PRO A 29 39.20 16.96 -25.59
N LEU A 30 38.38 15.98 -26.00
CA LEU A 30 38.63 15.16 -27.20
C LEU A 30 37.38 14.36 -27.63
N ASN A 31 37.07 14.51 -28.91
CA ASN A 31 36.01 13.87 -29.70
C ASN A 31 36.13 12.33 -29.73
N HIS A 32 35.01 11.59 -29.78
CA HIS A 32 34.49 10.97 -31.02
C HIS A 32 33.21 10.12 -30.76
N ASP A 33 32.26 10.25 -31.69
CA ASP A 33 31.23 9.31 -32.18
C ASP A 33 29.97 8.92 -31.37
N ASP A 34 28.88 9.55 -31.84
CA ASP A 34 27.47 9.09 -31.98
C ASP A 34 27.37 7.66 -32.61
N PRO A 35 26.22 6.95 -32.65
CA PRO A 35 24.84 7.47 -32.68
C PRO A 35 23.83 6.74 -31.76
N HIS A 36 22.82 7.47 -31.28
CA HIS A 36 21.38 7.11 -31.33
C HIS A 36 20.57 8.06 -30.43
N LYS A 37 20.01 9.09 -31.05
CA LYS A 37 19.05 10.02 -30.47
C LYS A 37 17.67 9.75 -31.10
N PRO A 38 16.57 9.74 -30.34
CA PRO A 38 15.26 10.08 -30.89
C PRO A 38 15.00 11.57 -30.76
N LEU A 39 14.40 12.09 -31.82
CA LEU A 39 14.11 13.48 -32.10
C LEU A 39 12.97 14.00 -31.22
N LEU A 40 13.18 15.13 -30.54
CA LEU A 40 12.17 16.16 -30.43
C LEU A 40 12.83 17.54 -30.62
N ILE A 41 12.20 18.29 -31.51
CA ILE A 41 12.68 19.49 -32.18
C ILE A 41 12.89 20.64 -31.20
N SER A 42 14.00 21.34 -31.43
CA SER A 42 14.46 22.54 -30.74
C SER A 42 13.78 23.80 -31.28
N ASN A 43 13.43 24.68 -30.34
CA ASN A 43 13.55 26.14 -30.32
C ASN A 43 13.06 27.01 -31.49
N ASN A 44 12.33 28.07 -31.11
CA ASN A 44 12.65 29.41 -31.59
C ASN A 44 12.99 30.29 -30.38
N HIS A 45 14.24 30.80 -30.37
CA HIS A 45 14.69 31.88 -29.52
C HIS A 45 14.50 33.20 -30.27
N GLN A 46 13.99 34.23 -29.60
CA GLN A 46 14.25 35.61 -29.98
C GLN A 46 14.47 36.46 -28.72
N MET A 47 15.76 36.72 -28.48
CA MET A 47 16.41 37.93 -27.95
C MET A 47 15.50 39.05 -27.41
N GLU A 48 15.68 39.51 -26.16
CA GLU A 48 16.55 40.63 -25.75
C GLU A 48 16.21 41.17 -24.33
N SER A 49 17.23 41.72 -23.66
CA SER A 49 17.20 42.77 -22.61
C SER A 49 17.16 42.41 -21.10
N ASN A 50 18.35 42.56 -20.48
CA ASN A 50 18.66 43.21 -19.20
C ASN A 50 17.54 43.49 -18.19
N ALA A 51 17.65 42.93 -16.97
CA ALA A 51 17.60 43.69 -15.72
C ALA A 51 17.91 42.81 -14.50
N MET A 52 18.89 43.26 -13.74
CA MET A 52 19.28 42.80 -12.41
C MET A 52 18.16 43.06 -11.41
N VAL A 53 17.58 42.01 -10.79
CA VAL A 53 16.79 42.12 -9.56
C VAL A 53 17.23 41.06 -8.58
N GLN A 54 17.97 41.54 -7.58
CA GLN A 54 18.33 40.81 -6.37
C GLN A 54 17.08 40.72 -5.48
N LYS A 55 16.70 39.51 -5.05
CA LYS A 55 15.66 39.30 -4.01
C LYS A 55 16.22 38.39 -2.91
N PRO A 56 15.93 38.66 -1.61
CA PRO A 56 16.75 38.20 -0.51
C PRO A 56 16.65 36.71 -0.22
N MET A 57 17.76 36.17 0.25
CA MET A 57 17.92 34.90 0.94
C MET A 57 17.12 34.94 2.25
N GLU A 58 15.96 34.28 2.29
CA GLU A 58 15.29 33.95 3.54
C GLU A 58 15.77 32.58 4.04
N HIS A 59 16.53 32.65 5.13
CA HIS A 59 16.97 31.53 5.93
C HIS A 59 15.75 30.94 6.65
N GLN A 60 15.22 29.81 6.16
CA GLN A 60 14.11 29.14 6.84
C GLN A 60 14.62 28.04 7.78
N THR A 61 14.60 28.42 9.05
CA THR A 61 14.83 27.67 10.27
C THR A 61 14.34 26.22 10.23
N GLN A 62 15.26 25.33 10.60
CA GLN A 62 15.07 23.92 10.90
C GLN A 62 13.97 23.74 11.99
N GLY A 63 12.74 23.46 11.55
CA GLY A 63 11.58 23.23 12.40
C GLY A 63 11.37 21.76 12.73
N ASN A 64 11.34 21.45 14.02
CA ASN A 64 11.13 20.15 14.63
C ASN A 64 9.88 19.42 14.07
N CYS A 65 10.05 18.14 13.71
CA CYS A 65 9.09 17.33 12.95
C CYS A 65 7.98 16.75 13.85
N CYS A 66 7.20 17.62 14.48
CA CYS A 66 5.92 17.27 15.13
C CYS A 66 4.80 18.17 14.58
N GLY A 67 4.81 18.37 13.25
CA GLY A 67 3.81 19.12 12.53
C GLY A 67 2.92 18.17 11.75
N THR A 68 1.63 18.17 12.06
CA THR A 68 0.57 17.82 11.12
C THR A 68 0.94 18.38 9.74
N ILE A 69 0.99 17.57 8.67
CA ILE A 69 1.07 18.12 7.29
C ILE A 69 -0.07 19.13 7.06
N VAL A 70 -1.12 19.05 7.86
CA VAL A 70 -2.26 19.98 7.97
C VAL A 70 -2.06 21.00 9.11
N GLY A 71 -0.95 21.75 9.07
CA GLY A 71 -0.72 22.92 9.93
C GLY A 71 -0.59 24.18 9.07
N LYS A 72 -1.64 25.03 9.07
CA LYS A 72 -1.69 26.40 8.52
C LYS A 72 -0.66 26.71 7.42
N GLY A 73 -0.98 26.47 6.15
CA GLY A 73 -0.20 27.13 5.10
C GLY A 73 -0.36 26.65 3.67
N HIS A 74 -0.45 25.35 3.38
CA HIS A 74 -0.29 24.90 1.99
C HIS A 74 -1.32 23.83 1.62
N LEU A 75 -2.36 24.25 0.87
CA LEU A 75 -3.12 23.34 0.01
C LEU A 75 -2.28 22.86 -1.18
N ALA A 76 -1.09 23.45 -1.36
CA ALA A 76 -0.03 22.92 -2.18
C ALA A 76 0.71 21.74 -1.50
N ALA A 77 0.55 21.51 -0.19
CA ALA A 77 1.19 20.39 0.51
C ALA A 77 0.59 19.01 0.17
N LEU A 78 -0.65 18.97 -0.36
CA LEU A 78 -1.20 17.79 -1.02
C LEU A 78 -0.74 17.83 -2.48
N GLY A 79 0.36 17.13 -2.76
CA GLY A 79 0.98 17.08 -4.08
C GLY A 79 2.29 17.86 -4.24
N GLU A 80 2.72 18.65 -3.25
CA GLU A 80 4.07 19.24 -3.24
C GLU A 80 5.13 18.15 -3.06
N GLU A 81 6.13 18.19 -3.94
CA GLU A 81 7.34 17.37 -3.96
C GLU A 81 7.77 16.92 -2.55
N HIS A 82 7.59 15.64 -2.25
CA HIS A 82 8.14 15.03 -1.06
C HIS A 82 9.23 14.05 -1.50
N SER A 83 10.48 14.47 -1.34
CA SER A 83 11.63 13.54 -1.34
C SER A 83 11.31 12.39 -0.37
N ALA A 84 11.65 11.14 -0.72
CA ALA A 84 11.33 9.94 0.07
C ALA A 84 11.69 10.04 1.56
N LYS A 85 12.70 10.86 1.90
CA LYS A 85 13.09 11.17 3.29
C LYS A 85 12.04 11.95 4.08
N LYS A 86 11.27 12.82 3.42
CA LYS A 86 10.16 13.59 3.99
C LYS A 86 8.90 12.71 4.14
N LEU A 87 8.70 11.76 3.22
CA LEU A 87 7.63 10.76 3.29
C LEU A 87 7.69 9.94 4.58
N ILE A 88 8.85 9.34 4.87
CA ILE A 88 9.05 8.43 6.01
C ILE A 88 8.95 9.18 7.36
N ARG A 89 9.09 10.52 7.36
CA ARG A 89 8.90 11.36 8.55
C ARG A 89 7.43 11.73 8.80
N CYS A 90 6.54 11.48 7.86
CA CYS A 90 5.13 11.85 7.97
C CYS A 90 4.31 10.81 8.75
N VAL A 91 3.56 11.26 9.75
CA VAL A 91 2.62 10.41 10.50
C VAL A 91 1.51 9.84 9.60
N ASP A 92 1.02 10.63 8.65
CA ASP A 92 -0.06 10.22 7.75
C ASP A 92 0.39 9.07 6.82
N PHE A 93 1.69 9.05 6.43
CA PHE A 93 2.29 7.91 5.74
C PHE A 93 2.29 6.65 6.60
N TRP A 94 2.67 6.73 7.88
CA TRP A 94 2.68 5.55 8.76
C TRP A 94 1.28 5.02 9.06
N LEU A 95 0.28 5.89 9.21
CA LEU A 95 -1.12 5.48 9.35
C LEU A 95 -1.61 4.74 8.10
N TYR A 96 -1.28 5.26 6.91
CA TYR A 96 -1.59 4.62 5.63
C TYR A 96 -0.84 3.31 5.43
N TYR A 97 0.46 3.29 5.72
CA TYR A 97 1.33 2.11 5.67
C TYR A 97 0.78 1.01 6.57
N THR A 98 0.39 1.35 7.80
CA THR A 98 -0.24 0.42 8.76
C THR A 98 -1.58 -0.09 8.24
N ALA A 99 -2.43 0.77 7.70
CA ALA A 99 -3.71 0.35 7.14
C ALA A 99 -3.55 -0.65 5.98
N TYR A 100 -2.59 -0.40 5.08
CA TYR A 100 -2.26 -1.32 4.00
C TYR A 100 -1.66 -2.64 4.52
N PHE A 101 -0.71 -2.54 5.46
CA PHE A 101 -0.02 -3.65 6.11
C PHE A 101 -0.94 -4.54 6.97
N CYS A 102 -2.06 -4.01 7.46
CA CYS A 102 -3.01 -4.76 8.25
C CYS A 102 -4.22 -5.22 7.44
N GLY A 103 -4.49 -4.61 6.29
CA GLY A 103 -5.60 -4.96 5.40
C GLY A 103 -5.19 -5.85 4.23
N ALA A 104 -4.55 -5.25 3.23
CA ALA A 104 -4.29 -5.89 1.94
C ALA A 104 -3.34 -7.10 2.05
N THR A 105 -2.28 -6.97 2.85
CA THR A 105 -1.29 -8.03 3.04
C THR A 105 -1.87 -9.22 3.81
N VAL A 106 -2.72 -9.01 4.81
CA VAL A 106 -3.43 -10.09 5.50
C VAL A 106 -4.32 -10.86 4.51
N GLY A 107 -5.02 -10.15 3.61
CA GLY A 107 -5.81 -10.78 2.55
C GLY A 107 -4.97 -11.60 1.57
N LEU A 108 -3.77 -11.13 1.24
CA LEU A 108 -2.82 -11.86 0.41
C LEU A 108 -2.32 -13.13 1.10
N VAL A 109 -1.97 -13.04 2.39
CA VAL A 109 -1.54 -14.20 3.17
C VAL A 109 -2.67 -15.22 3.33
N TYR A 110 -3.91 -14.76 3.53
CA TYR A 110 -5.09 -15.62 3.49
C TYR A 110 -5.19 -16.38 2.17
N SER A 111 -5.09 -15.67 1.04
CA SER A 111 -5.14 -16.29 -0.30
C SER A 111 -4.03 -17.32 -0.50
N ASN A 112 -2.82 -17.04 -0.03
CA ASN A 112 -1.69 -17.95 -0.16
C ASN A 112 -1.85 -19.23 0.66
N ASN A 113 -2.61 -19.18 1.75
CA ASN A 113 -2.87 -20.32 2.62
C ASN A 113 -4.22 -21.00 2.35
N LEU A 114 -5.00 -20.52 1.36
CA LEU A 114 -6.37 -20.97 1.12
C LEU A 114 -6.46 -22.48 0.86
N GLY A 115 -5.44 -23.06 0.21
CA GLY A 115 -5.33 -24.51 0.01
C GLY A 115 -5.24 -25.27 1.33
N GLN A 116 -4.35 -24.86 2.23
CA GLN A 116 -4.20 -25.50 3.54
C GLN A 116 -5.42 -25.28 4.44
N ILE A 117 -6.03 -24.08 4.37
CA ILE A 117 -7.28 -23.77 5.07
C ILE A 117 -8.38 -24.74 4.61
N ALA A 118 -8.62 -24.85 3.29
CA ALA A 118 -9.62 -25.73 2.73
C ALA A 118 -9.36 -27.20 3.09
N GLN A 119 -8.10 -27.65 3.03
CA GLN A 119 -7.72 -29.00 3.43
C GLN A 119 -8.03 -29.26 4.90
N SER A 120 -7.60 -28.37 5.80
CA SER A 120 -7.78 -28.55 7.24
C SER A 120 -9.25 -28.64 7.66
N LEU A 121 -10.14 -27.95 6.96
CA LEU A 121 -11.59 -27.96 7.20
C LEU A 121 -12.34 -29.06 6.43
N GLN A 122 -11.62 -29.98 5.77
CA GLN A 122 -12.21 -31.05 4.95
C GLN A 122 -13.02 -30.52 3.76
N GLN A 123 -12.68 -29.34 3.25
CA GLN A 123 -13.32 -28.65 2.12
C GLN A 123 -12.44 -28.58 0.87
N GLN A 124 -11.50 -29.52 0.72
CA GLN A 124 -10.58 -29.55 -0.42
C GLN A 124 -11.30 -29.62 -1.77
N SER A 125 -12.46 -30.28 -1.84
CA SER A 125 -13.30 -30.34 -3.05
C SER A 125 -13.80 -28.98 -3.52
N GLN A 126 -13.85 -27.99 -2.62
CA GLN A 126 -14.31 -26.63 -2.90
C GLN A 126 -13.16 -25.65 -3.19
N LEU A 127 -11.89 -26.09 -3.10
CA LEU A 127 -10.73 -25.21 -3.26
C LEU A 127 -10.76 -24.40 -4.57
N THR A 128 -11.07 -25.05 -5.69
CA THR A 128 -11.18 -24.37 -7.00
C THR A 128 -12.24 -23.27 -6.99
N MET A 129 -13.38 -23.52 -6.34
CA MET A 129 -14.44 -22.53 -6.18
C MET A 129 -13.99 -21.38 -5.28
N LEU A 130 -13.33 -21.66 -4.15
CA LEU A 130 -12.79 -20.63 -3.25
C LEU A 130 -11.77 -19.72 -3.97
N LEU A 131 -10.84 -20.30 -4.72
CA LEU A 131 -9.86 -19.56 -5.51
C LEU A 131 -10.52 -18.69 -6.59
N ALA A 132 -11.55 -19.22 -7.25
CA ALA A 132 -12.34 -18.47 -8.22
C ALA A 132 -13.09 -17.30 -7.57
N VAL A 133 -13.76 -17.54 -6.44
CA VAL A 133 -14.47 -16.51 -5.67
C VAL A 133 -13.52 -15.41 -5.22
N TYR A 134 -12.38 -15.76 -4.62
CA TYR A 134 -11.37 -14.77 -4.23
C TYR A 134 -10.93 -13.92 -5.41
N SER A 135 -10.60 -14.55 -6.54
CA SER A 135 -10.11 -13.88 -7.74
C SER A 135 -11.16 -12.96 -8.36
N SER A 136 -12.40 -13.43 -8.51
CA SER A 136 -13.51 -12.65 -9.04
C SER A 136 -13.87 -11.47 -8.14
N CYS A 137 -13.98 -11.69 -6.83
CA CYS A 137 -14.25 -10.60 -5.89
C CYS A 137 -13.11 -9.60 -5.83
N SER A 138 -11.86 -10.05 -5.91
CA SER A 138 -10.68 -9.17 -6.00
C SER A 138 -10.70 -8.31 -7.26
N PHE A 139 -11.07 -8.90 -8.40
CA PHE A 139 -11.29 -8.13 -9.64
C PHE A 139 -12.36 -7.05 -9.46
N PHE A 140 -13.53 -7.40 -8.92
CA PHE A 140 -14.58 -6.40 -8.66
C PHE A 140 -14.14 -5.34 -7.64
N GLY A 141 -13.38 -5.71 -6.61
CA GLY A 141 -12.81 -4.77 -5.65
C GLY A 141 -11.92 -3.74 -6.33
N ARG A 142 -11.05 -4.19 -7.24
CA ARG A 142 -10.20 -3.32 -8.06
C ARG A 142 -11.01 -2.41 -8.99
N LEU A 143 -12.13 -2.89 -9.53
CA LEU A 143 -13.01 -2.07 -10.35
C LEU A 143 -13.72 -1.00 -9.51
N LEU A 144 -14.19 -1.37 -8.31
CA LEU A 144 -14.85 -0.45 -7.38
C LEU A 144 -13.91 0.66 -6.88
N SER A 145 -12.59 0.47 -6.90
CA SER A 145 -11.65 1.53 -6.51
C SER A 145 -11.62 2.73 -7.46
N ALA A 146 -12.25 2.63 -8.64
CA ALA A 146 -12.46 3.75 -9.55
C ALA A 146 -13.72 4.58 -9.23
N LEU A 147 -14.63 4.08 -8.39
CA LEU A 147 -15.83 4.80 -7.98
C LEU A 147 -15.58 6.18 -7.33
N PRO A 148 -14.52 6.39 -6.51
CA PRO A 148 -14.22 7.70 -5.94
C PRO A 148 -14.08 8.79 -7.00
N ASP A 149 -13.51 8.46 -8.17
CA ASP A 149 -13.28 9.42 -9.25
C ASP A 149 -14.59 9.75 -10.01
N ILE A 150 -15.47 8.76 -10.16
CA ILE A 150 -16.77 8.92 -10.84
C ILE A 150 -17.76 9.65 -9.93
N LEU A 151 -17.76 9.33 -8.64
CA LEU A 151 -18.69 9.85 -7.64
C LEU A 151 -18.22 11.12 -6.95
N HIS A 152 -16.99 11.61 -7.22
CA HIS A 152 -16.48 12.87 -6.68
C HIS A 152 -17.47 14.04 -6.89
N ARG A 153 -18.26 14.01 -7.98
CA ARG A 153 -19.27 15.04 -8.26
C ARG A 153 -20.53 14.98 -7.37
N LYS A 154 -20.82 13.83 -6.75
CA LYS A 154 -22.04 13.62 -5.93
C LYS A 154 -21.75 13.40 -4.45
N VAL A 155 -20.59 12.83 -4.11
CA VAL A 155 -20.19 12.56 -2.73
C VAL A 155 -18.75 13.03 -2.55
N SER A 156 -18.56 14.10 -1.78
CA SER A 156 -17.24 14.62 -1.39
C SER A 156 -16.64 13.77 -0.27
N LEU A 157 -16.38 12.49 -0.57
CA LEU A 157 -15.68 11.60 0.34
C LEU A 157 -14.22 11.55 -0.09
N ALA A 158 -13.32 11.93 0.82
CA ALA A 158 -11.89 11.80 0.62
C ALA A 158 -11.51 10.38 0.18
N ARG A 159 -10.51 10.22 -0.69
CA ARG A 159 -10.05 8.88 -1.12
C ARG A 159 -9.61 8.00 0.05
N THR A 160 -9.10 8.63 1.13
CA THR A 160 -8.80 7.99 2.42
C THR A 160 -10.04 7.42 3.13
N GLY A 161 -11.22 8.02 2.96
CA GLY A 161 -12.46 7.50 3.53
C GLY A 161 -13.05 6.35 2.71
N TRP A 162 -12.84 6.33 1.39
CA TRP A 162 -13.15 5.16 0.57
C TRP A 162 -12.26 3.96 0.92
N LEU A 163 -10.97 4.21 1.22
CA LEU A 163 -10.07 3.20 1.76
C LEU A 163 -10.57 2.63 3.10
N ALA A 164 -11.03 3.50 4.01
CA ALA A 164 -11.59 3.07 5.29
C ALA A 164 -12.87 2.24 5.10
N ALA A 165 -13.77 2.67 4.21
CA ALA A 165 -14.99 1.92 3.88
C ALA A 165 -14.69 0.54 3.29
N ALA A 166 -13.69 0.45 2.41
CA ALA A 166 -13.27 -0.80 1.81
C ALA A 166 -12.62 -1.78 2.80
N LEU A 167 -12.06 -1.28 3.91
CA LEU A 167 -11.48 -2.10 4.99
C LEU A 167 -12.53 -2.72 5.92
N VAL A 168 -13.75 -2.18 6.00
CA VAL A 168 -14.82 -2.65 6.91
C VAL A 168 -15.16 -4.14 6.74
N PRO A 169 -15.32 -4.68 5.52
CA PRO A 169 -15.66 -6.09 5.32
C PRO A 169 -14.58 -7.06 5.82
N MET A 170 -13.33 -6.62 5.94
CA MET A 170 -12.19 -7.47 6.25
C MET A 170 -12.21 -8.06 7.67
N PRO A 171 -12.29 -7.28 8.76
CA PRO A 171 -12.42 -7.83 10.11
C PRO A 171 -13.74 -8.60 10.27
N MET A 172 -14.82 -8.19 9.59
CA MET A 172 -16.08 -8.93 9.60
C MET A 172 -15.89 -10.34 9.03
N ALA A 173 -15.21 -10.47 7.89
CA ALA A 173 -14.95 -11.76 7.25
C ALA A 173 -14.15 -12.71 8.14
N PHE A 174 -13.04 -12.23 8.73
CA PHE A 174 -12.22 -13.07 9.62
C PHE A 174 -12.92 -13.40 10.94
N PHE A 175 -13.71 -12.49 11.49
CA PHE A 175 -14.51 -12.76 12.68
C PHE A 175 -15.62 -13.79 12.40
N LEU A 176 -16.26 -13.72 11.23
CA LEU A 176 -17.23 -14.72 10.79
C LEU A 176 -16.57 -16.09 10.63
N MET A 177 -15.44 -16.18 9.92
CA MET A 177 -14.69 -17.43 9.74
C MET A 177 -14.09 -17.98 11.03
N TRP A 178 -13.87 -17.15 12.04
CA TRP A 178 -13.54 -17.67 13.36
C TRP A 178 -14.75 -18.35 14.00
N ASN A 179 -15.89 -17.65 14.09
CA ASN A 179 -17.07 -18.18 14.78
C ASN A 179 -17.67 -19.42 14.09
N GLN A 180 -17.66 -19.44 12.76
CA GLN A 180 -18.26 -20.50 11.94
C GLN A 180 -17.27 -20.91 10.85
N GLN A 181 -16.93 -22.20 10.79
CA GLN A 181 -15.99 -22.77 9.82
C GLN A 181 -16.66 -23.79 8.91
N ASP A 182 -17.91 -23.51 8.55
CA ASP A 182 -18.66 -24.25 7.55
C ASP A 182 -18.35 -23.73 6.13
N ALA A 183 -18.81 -24.46 5.12
CA ALA A 183 -18.49 -24.17 3.72
C ALA A 183 -19.04 -22.83 3.25
N ILE A 184 -20.25 -22.47 3.70
CA ILE A 184 -20.92 -21.25 3.27
C ILE A 184 -20.19 -20.04 3.85
N THR A 185 -19.83 -20.09 5.14
CA THR A 185 -19.08 -19.01 5.78
C THR A 185 -17.70 -18.85 5.16
N LEU A 186 -17.02 -19.94 4.81
CA LEU A 186 -15.70 -19.85 4.17
C LEU A 186 -15.78 -19.20 2.79
N VAL A 187 -16.80 -19.53 1.99
CA VAL A 187 -17.04 -18.87 0.69
C VAL A 187 -17.38 -17.39 0.85
N ALA A 188 -18.29 -17.05 1.77
CA ALA A 188 -18.68 -15.67 2.04
C ALA A 188 -17.49 -14.83 2.56
N GLY A 189 -16.73 -15.38 3.52
CA GLY A 189 -15.52 -14.76 4.04
C GLY A 189 -14.47 -14.55 2.95
N THR A 190 -14.25 -15.55 2.09
CA THR A 190 -13.34 -15.45 0.93
C THR A 190 -13.76 -14.33 -0.02
N ALA A 191 -15.07 -14.20 -0.31
CA ALA A 191 -15.60 -13.15 -1.17
C ALA A 191 -15.34 -11.75 -0.57
N LEU A 192 -15.63 -11.57 0.72
CA LEU A 192 -15.42 -10.29 1.41
C LEU A 192 -13.93 -9.92 1.49
N VAL A 193 -13.06 -10.89 1.82
CA VAL A 193 -11.61 -10.69 1.85
C VAL A 193 -11.07 -10.34 0.47
N GLY A 194 -11.51 -11.06 -0.58
CA GLY A 194 -11.13 -10.77 -1.95
C GLY A 194 -11.56 -9.37 -2.39
N LEU A 195 -12.81 -8.99 -2.14
CA LEU A 195 -13.36 -7.68 -2.47
C LEU A 195 -12.58 -6.54 -1.80
N SER A 196 -12.36 -6.65 -0.49
CA SER A 196 -11.61 -5.68 0.30
C SER A 196 -10.16 -5.57 -0.16
N SER A 197 -9.44 -6.71 -0.28
CA SER A 197 -8.03 -6.71 -0.65
C SER A 197 -7.84 -6.16 -2.07
N GLY A 198 -8.70 -6.57 -3.02
CA GLY A 198 -8.71 -6.07 -4.39
C GLY A 198 -8.85 -4.55 -4.46
N PHE A 199 -9.82 -4.00 -3.72
CA PHE A 199 -10.01 -2.56 -3.63
C PHE A 199 -8.76 -1.86 -3.09
N ILE A 200 -8.21 -2.33 -1.97
CA ILE A 200 -7.05 -1.70 -1.33
C ILE A 200 -5.83 -1.75 -2.27
N PHE A 201 -5.60 -2.87 -2.97
CA PHE A 201 -4.50 -2.98 -3.93
C PHE A 201 -4.57 -1.95 -5.04
N ALA A 202 -5.74 -1.74 -5.64
CA ALA A 202 -5.89 -0.77 -6.71
C ALA A 202 -5.94 0.68 -6.19
N ALA A 203 -6.66 0.93 -5.09
CA ALA A 203 -6.73 2.24 -4.46
C ALA A 203 -5.36 2.74 -4.00
N ALA A 204 -4.45 1.83 -3.63
CA ALA A 204 -3.15 2.21 -3.07
C ALA A 204 -2.30 3.05 -4.02
N VAL A 205 -2.33 2.80 -5.33
CA VAL A 205 -1.57 3.60 -6.31
C VAL A 205 -2.10 5.03 -6.33
N SER A 206 -3.42 5.19 -6.40
CA SER A 206 -4.09 6.49 -6.48
C SER A 206 -4.00 7.28 -5.16
N VAL A 207 -4.13 6.61 -4.01
CA VAL A 207 -3.95 7.23 -2.69
C VAL A 207 -2.49 7.69 -2.52
N THR A 208 -1.52 6.88 -2.93
CA THR A 208 -0.11 7.26 -2.86
C THR A 208 0.19 8.49 -3.73
N SER A 209 -0.35 8.57 -4.95
CA SER A 209 -0.11 9.72 -5.82
C SER A 209 -0.79 11.00 -5.31
N GLU A 210 -1.96 10.88 -4.69
CA GLU A 210 -2.71 12.01 -4.14
C GLU A 210 -2.10 12.56 -2.85
N LEU A 211 -1.64 11.68 -1.95
CA LEU A 211 -1.03 12.12 -0.69
C LEU A 211 0.39 12.66 -0.88
N PHE A 212 1.15 12.14 -1.86
CA PHE A 212 2.60 12.38 -1.93
C PHE A 212 3.11 12.93 -3.26
N GLY A 213 2.22 13.24 -4.20
CA GLY A 213 2.52 13.90 -5.47
C GLY A 213 2.90 12.96 -6.62
N PRO A 214 2.75 13.41 -7.88
CA PRO A 214 2.87 12.58 -9.09
C PRO A 214 4.30 12.25 -9.52
N ASN A 215 5.30 13.07 -9.19
CA ASN A 215 6.66 12.95 -9.76
C ASN A 215 7.51 11.83 -9.15
N SER A 216 7.16 11.32 -7.97
CA SER A 216 7.84 10.19 -7.29
C SER A 216 6.89 9.05 -6.92
N VAL A 217 5.76 8.90 -7.62
CA VAL A 217 4.76 7.85 -7.32
C VAL A 217 5.39 6.47 -7.33
N GLY A 218 6.25 6.17 -8.31
CA GLY A 218 6.92 4.88 -8.40
C GLY A 218 7.74 4.55 -7.15
N VAL A 219 8.55 5.51 -6.66
CA VAL A 219 9.37 5.31 -5.46
C VAL A 219 8.49 5.17 -4.22
N ASN A 220 7.54 6.09 -4.02
CA ASN A 220 6.68 6.11 -2.84
C ASN A 220 5.79 4.85 -2.76
N HIS A 221 5.28 4.39 -3.91
CA HIS A 221 4.47 3.18 -4.00
C HIS A 221 5.30 1.92 -3.80
N ASN A 222 6.54 1.86 -4.33
CA ASN A 222 7.45 0.75 -4.06
C ASN A 222 7.80 0.64 -2.57
N ILE A 223 8.02 1.77 -1.88
CA ILE A 223 8.20 1.79 -0.42
C ILE A 223 6.96 1.22 0.27
N LEU A 224 5.74 1.61 -0.14
CA LEU A 224 4.52 1.03 0.41
C LEU A 224 4.41 -0.49 0.16
N ILE A 225 4.72 -0.97 -1.05
CA ILE A 225 4.64 -2.39 -1.42
C ILE A 225 5.61 -3.25 -0.62
N THR A 226 6.66 -2.70 0.01
CA THR A 226 7.51 -3.45 0.95
C THR A 226 6.72 -4.11 2.08
N ASN A 227 5.50 -3.64 2.36
CA ASN A 227 4.54 -4.32 3.22
C ASN A 227 4.25 -5.76 2.82
N ILE A 228 4.23 -6.08 1.53
CA ILE A 228 3.90 -7.42 1.03
C ILE A 228 4.90 -8.47 1.51
N PRO A 229 6.22 -8.36 1.24
CA PRO A 229 7.18 -9.34 1.74
C PRO A 229 7.25 -9.35 3.27
N LEU A 230 7.18 -8.18 3.93
CA LEU A 230 7.20 -8.09 5.39
C LEU A 230 6.00 -8.81 6.01
N GLY A 231 4.80 -8.56 5.49
CA GLY A 231 3.55 -9.12 5.99
C GLY A 231 3.40 -10.60 5.64
N SER A 232 3.85 -11.01 4.46
CA SER A 232 3.88 -12.43 4.08
C SER A 232 4.79 -13.23 4.98
N PHE A 233 5.94 -12.67 5.37
CA PHE A 233 6.80 -13.29 6.36
C PHE A 233 6.13 -13.33 7.74
N LEU A 234 5.69 -12.20 8.28
CA LEU A 234 5.17 -12.13 9.65
C LEU A 234 3.87 -12.92 9.82
N TYR A 235 2.85 -12.64 9.00
CA TYR A 235 1.55 -13.31 9.13
C TYR A 235 1.57 -14.74 8.61
N GLY A 236 2.42 -15.03 7.61
CA GLY A 236 2.64 -16.40 7.15
C GLY A 236 3.29 -17.26 8.22
N GLN A 237 4.32 -16.76 8.91
CA GLN A 237 4.94 -17.46 10.04
C GLN A 237 3.97 -17.66 11.20
N ILE A 238 3.15 -16.67 11.53
CA ILE A 238 2.10 -16.83 12.57
C ILE A 238 1.13 -17.96 12.17
N ALA A 239 0.64 -17.96 10.93
CA ALA A 239 -0.27 -18.99 10.46
C ALA A 239 0.38 -20.39 10.49
N ALA A 240 1.63 -20.50 10.06
CA ALA A 240 2.39 -21.75 10.09
C ALA A 240 2.60 -22.25 11.53
N MET A 241 2.98 -21.39 12.47
CA MET A 241 3.16 -21.77 13.87
C MET A 241 1.86 -22.27 14.51
N VAL A 242 0.73 -21.64 14.21
CA VAL A 242 -0.59 -22.09 14.70
C VAL A 242 -0.97 -23.43 14.09
N TYR A 243 -0.76 -23.59 12.77
CA TYR A 243 -1.05 -24.84 12.06
C TYR A 243 -0.19 -25.99 12.59
N ASP A 244 1.12 -25.79 12.68
CA ASP A 244 2.07 -26.80 13.14
C ASP A 244 1.88 -27.16 14.61
N GLY A 245 1.52 -26.18 15.44
CA GLY A 245 1.23 -26.39 16.86
C GLY A 245 -0.03 -27.23 17.13
N ASN A 246 -0.95 -27.30 16.18
CA ASN A 246 -2.16 -28.13 16.26
C ASN A 246 -2.08 -29.39 15.37
N GLY A 247 -1.02 -29.52 14.57
CA GLY A 247 -0.84 -30.59 13.60
C GLY A 247 -0.27 -31.87 14.19
N GLN A 248 -0.52 -32.99 13.49
CA GLN A 248 0.12 -34.26 13.79
C GLN A 248 1.30 -34.48 12.86
N LYS A 249 2.42 -34.94 13.42
CA LYS A 249 3.60 -35.34 12.64
C LYS A 249 3.33 -36.71 12.02
N ILE A 250 3.21 -36.74 10.70
CA ILE A 250 3.07 -37.96 9.92
C ILE A 250 4.43 -38.26 9.29
N THR A 251 4.96 -39.43 9.58
CA THR A 251 6.22 -39.91 9.03
C THR A 251 5.89 -40.88 7.90
N VAL A 252 6.20 -40.51 6.65
CA VAL A 252 6.03 -41.39 5.51
C VAL A 252 7.42 -41.92 5.13
N MET A 253 7.57 -43.24 5.26
CA MET A 253 8.72 -43.94 4.68
C MET A 253 8.45 -44.14 3.20
N ASP A 254 9.24 -43.49 2.36
CA ASP A 254 9.27 -43.82 0.94
C ASP A 254 10.00 -45.15 0.75
N ASN A 255 9.24 -46.21 0.47
CA ASN A 255 9.76 -47.55 0.22
C ASN A 255 10.73 -47.61 -0.98
N SER A 256 10.74 -46.59 -1.85
CA SER A 256 11.58 -46.57 -3.04
C SER A 256 12.92 -45.85 -2.87
N THR A 257 13.02 -44.83 -2.00
CA THR A 257 14.26 -44.08 -1.74
C THR A 257 14.84 -44.31 -0.35
N GLY A 258 14.10 -44.94 0.57
CA GLY A 258 14.49 -45.09 1.97
C GLY A 258 14.48 -43.77 2.75
N ILE A 259 13.99 -42.68 2.14
CA ILE A 259 13.90 -41.37 2.77
C ILE A 259 12.66 -41.32 3.65
N VAL A 260 12.87 -40.86 4.87
CA VAL A 260 11.82 -40.61 5.85
C VAL A 260 11.39 -39.15 5.70
N ASP A 261 10.23 -38.90 5.09
CA ASP A 261 9.67 -37.55 5.01
C ASP A 261 8.69 -37.33 6.16
N THR A 262 8.97 -36.31 6.98
CA THR A 262 8.10 -35.93 8.10
C THR A 262 7.27 -34.72 7.69
N MET A 263 5.99 -34.97 7.37
CA MET A 263 5.05 -33.91 7.07
C MET A 263 4.18 -33.60 8.29
N ILE A 264 3.86 -32.33 8.51
CA ILE A 264 2.88 -31.92 9.52
C ILE A 264 1.56 -31.69 8.80
N VAL A 265 0.54 -32.44 9.21
CA VAL A 265 -0.82 -32.27 8.69
C VAL A 265 -1.73 -31.95 9.86
N CYS A 266 -2.44 -30.83 9.76
CA CYS A 266 -3.42 -30.41 10.75
C CYS A 266 -4.82 -30.51 10.15
N MET A 267 -5.69 -31.23 10.84
CA MET A 267 -7.09 -31.41 10.46
C MET A 267 -8.01 -30.92 11.57
N GLY A 268 -9.10 -30.27 11.16
CA GLY A 268 -10.12 -29.73 12.04
C GLY A 268 -10.00 -28.22 12.25
N MET A 269 -10.99 -27.69 12.96
CA MET A 269 -11.21 -26.25 13.10
C MET A 269 -10.09 -25.50 13.84
N LYS A 270 -9.39 -26.21 14.73
CA LYS A 270 -8.32 -25.63 15.58
C LYS A 270 -7.10 -25.18 14.78
N CYS A 271 -6.89 -25.74 13.58
CA CYS A 271 -5.73 -25.46 12.74
C CYS A 271 -5.64 -24.00 12.27
N TYR A 272 -6.78 -23.36 12.05
CA TYR A 272 -6.86 -21.96 11.60
C TYR A 272 -7.75 -21.07 12.48
N SER A 273 -8.46 -21.60 13.48
CA SER A 273 -9.31 -20.80 14.36
C SER A 273 -8.55 -19.63 15.02
N THR A 274 -7.40 -19.90 15.64
CA THR A 274 -6.57 -18.86 16.25
C THR A 274 -6.02 -17.89 15.18
N THR A 275 -5.67 -18.40 14.01
CA THR A 275 -5.19 -17.57 12.89
C THR A 275 -6.27 -16.59 12.42
N PHE A 276 -7.52 -17.04 12.28
CA PHE A 276 -8.66 -16.18 11.92
C PHE A 276 -8.92 -15.12 12.99
N PHE A 277 -8.83 -15.47 14.28
CA PHE A 277 -8.91 -14.45 15.33
C PHE A 277 -7.83 -13.39 15.19
N LEU A 278 -6.57 -13.81 15.08
CA LEU A 278 -5.44 -12.88 14.99
C LEU A 278 -5.57 -11.98 13.76
N TRP A 279 -5.94 -12.55 12.61
CA TRP A 279 -6.20 -11.77 11.39
C TRP A 279 -7.39 -10.82 11.55
N ALA A 280 -8.44 -11.18 12.28
CA ALA A 280 -9.53 -10.26 12.61
C ALA A 280 -9.04 -9.08 13.46
N CYS A 281 -8.21 -9.31 14.49
CA CYS A 281 -7.63 -8.24 15.31
C CYS A 281 -6.70 -7.34 14.49
N ILE A 282 -5.84 -7.92 13.66
CA ILE A 282 -4.91 -7.17 12.81
C ILE A 282 -5.69 -6.30 11.83
N THR A 283 -6.70 -6.85 11.15
CA THR A 283 -7.51 -6.09 10.18
C THR A 283 -8.37 -5.03 10.84
N PHE A 284 -8.82 -5.25 12.08
CA PHE A 284 -9.46 -4.21 12.90
C PHE A 284 -8.50 -3.06 13.22
N LEU A 285 -7.23 -3.35 13.56
CA LEU A 285 -6.20 -2.32 13.72
C LEU A 285 -5.98 -1.54 12.41
N GLY A 286 -5.98 -2.22 11.27
CA GLY A 286 -5.92 -1.60 9.95
C GLY A 286 -7.09 -0.63 9.70
N LEU A 287 -8.31 -1.06 10.02
CA LEU A 287 -9.52 -0.23 9.95
C LEU A 287 -9.42 1.00 10.87
N ALA A 288 -9.00 0.81 12.12
CA ALA A 288 -8.82 1.91 13.06
C ALA A 288 -7.79 2.93 12.55
N SER A 289 -6.64 2.45 12.06
CA SER A 289 -5.60 3.31 11.46
C SER A 289 -6.13 4.10 10.26
N SER A 290 -6.93 3.45 9.40
CA SER A 290 -7.55 4.09 8.23
C SER A 290 -8.60 5.14 8.62
N ILE A 291 -9.40 4.88 9.66
CA ILE A 291 -10.35 5.87 10.19
C ILE A 291 -9.61 7.08 10.77
N VAL A 292 -8.52 6.86 11.52
CA VAL A 292 -7.68 7.96 12.04
C VAL A 292 -7.10 8.79 10.89
N LEU A 293 -6.59 8.13 9.85
CA LEU A 293 -6.10 8.80 8.63
C LEU A 293 -7.21 9.61 7.95
N PHE A 294 -8.41 9.05 7.83
CA PHE A 294 -9.57 9.77 7.27
C PHE A 294 -9.92 11.02 8.09
N ILE A 295 -9.99 10.91 9.42
CA ILE A 295 -10.27 12.05 10.30
C ILE A 295 -9.21 13.13 10.17
N ARG A 296 -7.92 12.76 10.10
CA ARG A 296 -6.81 13.72 9.95
C ARG A 296 -6.80 14.42 8.60
N THR A 297 -7.18 13.71 7.54
CA THR A 297 -7.17 14.25 6.17
C THR A 297 -8.45 15.03 5.83
N LYS A 298 -9.59 14.71 6.46
CA LYS A 298 -10.90 15.33 6.21
C LYS A 298 -10.89 16.88 6.19
N PRO A 299 -10.22 17.60 7.12
CA PRO A 299 -10.17 19.07 7.09
C PRO A 299 -9.49 19.63 5.84
N ALA A 300 -8.46 18.95 5.33
CA ALA A 300 -7.74 19.37 4.13
C ALA A 300 -8.62 19.22 2.87
N TYR A 301 -9.40 18.13 2.77
CA TYR A 301 -10.38 17.95 1.71
C TYR A 301 -11.52 18.97 1.75
N GLY A 302 -12.02 19.30 2.95
CA GLY A 302 -13.06 20.33 3.12
C GLY A 302 -12.61 21.72 2.68
N ALA A 303 -11.36 22.09 2.94
CA ALA A 303 -10.76 23.35 2.48
C ALA A 303 -10.51 23.39 0.95
N ALA A 304 -10.26 22.25 0.32
CA ALA A 304 -10.11 22.16 -1.14
C ALA A 304 -11.46 22.33 -1.85
N ALA A 305 -12.52 21.70 -1.33
CA ALA A 305 -13.87 21.77 -1.88
C ALA A 305 -14.51 23.17 -1.77
N SER A 306 -14.23 23.92 -0.69
CA SER A 306 -14.71 25.30 -0.55
C SER A 306 -14.01 26.27 -1.52
N ARG A 307 -12.72 26.07 -1.80
CA ARG A 307 -11.97 26.85 -2.80
C ARG A 307 -12.40 26.57 -4.23
N SER A 308 -12.73 25.33 -4.60
CA SER A 308 -13.25 25.03 -5.95
C SER A 308 -14.60 25.70 -6.19
N SER A 309 -15.46 25.75 -5.17
CA SER A 309 -16.75 26.46 -5.22
C SER A 309 -16.56 27.97 -5.38
N CYS A 310 -15.57 28.57 -4.69
CA CYS A 310 -15.25 30.00 -4.82
C CYS A 310 -14.64 30.38 -6.19
N LYS A 311 -13.80 29.51 -6.77
CA LYS A 311 -13.29 29.71 -8.14
C LYS A 311 -14.39 29.62 -9.19
N HIS A 312 -15.33 28.70 -9.01
CA HIS A 312 -16.47 28.56 -9.92
C HIS A 312 -17.41 29.77 -9.87
N LEU A 313 -17.60 30.38 -8.69
CA LEU A 313 -18.36 31.63 -8.52
C LEU A 313 -17.66 32.83 -9.19
N HIS A 314 -16.33 32.91 -9.11
CA HIS A 314 -15.58 33.99 -9.73
C HIS A 314 -15.50 33.88 -11.26
N GLN A 315 -15.63 32.67 -11.82
CA GLN A 315 -15.62 32.42 -13.26
C GLN A 315 -17.01 32.56 -13.91
N VAL A 316 -18.08 32.52 -13.11
CA VAL A 316 -19.47 32.76 -13.57
C VAL A 316 -19.86 34.25 -13.43
N SER A 317 -19.08 35.03 -12.66
CA SER A 317 -19.31 36.46 -12.42
C SER A 317 -18.41 37.40 -13.25
N SER A 318 -17.65 36.88 -14.22
CA SER A 318 -16.89 37.64 -15.23
C SER A 318 -17.36 37.27 -16.63
#